data_AF-A0A2V5U1G1-F1
#
_entry.id   AF-A0A2V5U1G1-F1
#
_cell.length_a   1.000
_cell.length_b   1.000
_cell.length_c   1.000
_cell.angle_alpha   90.00
_cell.angle_beta   90.00
_cell.angle_gamma   90.00
#
_symmetry.space_group_name_H-M   'P 1'
#
loop_
_entity.id
_entity.type
_entity.pdbx_description
1 polymer ?
#
loop_
_entity_poly.entity_id
_entity_poly.type
_entity_poly.pdbx_seq_one_letter_code
_entity_poly.pdbx_strand_id
1 'polypeptide(L)'
;ARLVQEIRASDFMAEMIRRRDAYGREGVMGALDCATLYGLTRWLQPAVVVESGGFIGMSSAFVLKALADEQLAAAKLYSVELSEDCQQGALIPEELRASFVPMRGRIED
;
A
#
# COMPACT_ATOMS: atom_id res chain seq x y z
N ALA A 1 -9.30 2.13 -17.31
CA ALA A 1 -7.84 1.88 -17.37
C ALA A 1 -7.55 0.40 -17.14
N ARG A 2 -6.79 -0.25 -18.04
CA ARG A 2 -6.53 -1.71 -18.05
C ARG A 2 -5.93 -2.23 -16.72
N LEU A 3 -4.94 -1.52 -16.18
CA LEU A 3 -4.18 -1.91 -14.98
C LEU A 3 -5.07 -2.01 -13.73
N VAL A 4 -6.06 -1.13 -13.60
CA VAL A 4 -7.03 -1.15 -12.50
C VAL A 4 -7.92 -2.40 -12.58
N GLN A 5 -8.30 -2.83 -13.79
CA GLN A 5 -9.14 -4.03 -13.95
C GLN A 5 -8.36 -5.31 -13.66
N GLU A 6 -7.07 -5.34 -14.04
CA GLU A 6 -6.16 -6.46 -13.76
C GLU A 6 -6.08 -6.75 -12.26
N ILE A 7 -5.78 -5.74 -11.44
CA ILE A 7 -5.69 -5.96 -9.99
C ILE A 7 -7.05 -6.30 -9.38
N ARG A 8 -8.14 -5.69 -9.86
CA ARG A 8 -9.49 -5.97 -9.35
C ARG A 8 -9.93 -7.42 -9.55
N ALA A 9 -9.42 -8.09 -10.58
CA ALA A 9 -9.72 -9.49 -10.87
C ALA A 9 -8.71 -10.47 -10.25
N SER A 10 -7.71 -9.99 -9.51
CA SER A 10 -6.60 -10.80 -9.01
C SER A 10 -6.89 -11.46 -7.66
N ASP A 11 -6.19 -12.57 -7.37
CA ASP A 11 -6.18 -13.19 -6.05
C ASP A 11 -5.64 -12.26 -4.97
N PHE A 12 -4.73 -11.35 -5.33
CA PHE A 12 -4.21 -10.32 -4.44
C PHE A 12 -5.32 -9.41 -3.91
N MET A 13 -6.24 -8.97 -4.78
CA MET A 13 -7.40 -8.18 -4.38
C MET A 13 -8.28 -8.95 -3.40
N ALA A 14 -8.58 -10.22 -3.70
CA ALA A 14 -9.40 -11.06 -2.82
C ALA A 14 -8.74 -11.25 -1.45
N GLU A 15 -7.42 -11.47 -1.42
CA GLU A 15 -6.65 -11.61 -0.18
C GLU A 15 -6.64 -10.32 0.64
N MET A 16 -6.38 -9.17 0.02
CA MET A 16 -6.36 -7.89 0.74
C MET A 16 -7.74 -7.51 1.29
N ILE A 17 -8.83 -7.86 0.58
CA ILE A 17 -10.20 -7.72 1.10
C ILE A 17 -10.39 -8.60 2.35
N ARG A 18 -9.95 -9.86 2.32
CA ARG A 18 -10.05 -10.76 3.49
C ARG A 18 -9.28 -10.23 4.69
N ARG A 19 -8.03 -9.78 4.49
CA ARG A 19 -7.19 -9.20 5.56
C ARG A 19 -7.83 -7.96 6.17
N ARG A 20 -8.34 -7.05 5.34
CA ARG A 20 -9.09 -5.88 5.80
C ARG A 20 -10.32 -6.29 6.61
N ASP A 21 -11.12 -7.21 6.11
CA ASP A 21 -12.37 -7.60 6.78
C ASP A 21 -12.10 -8.32 8.10
N ALA A 22 -11.00 -9.08 8.21
CA ALA A 22 -10.56 -9.67 9.48
C ALA A 22 -10.04 -8.63 10.49
N TYR A 23 -9.44 -7.53 10.02
CA TYR A 23 -8.93 -6.46 10.88
C TYR A 23 -10.03 -5.48 11.33
N GLY A 24 -10.89 -5.08 10.39
CA GLY A 24 -11.79 -3.94 10.51
C GLY A 24 -11.62 -2.95 9.36
N ARG A 25 -12.68 -2.19 9.07
CA ARG A 25 -12.76 -1.32 7.89
C ARG A 25 -12.60 0.17 8.21
N GLU A 26 -12.69 0.53 9.48
CA GLU A 26 -12.63 1.93 9.92
C GLU A 26 -11.23 2.51 9.67
N GLY A 27 -11.17 3.71 9.07
CA GLY A 27 -9.91 4.37 8.70
C GLY A 27 -9.14 3.73 7.54
N VAL A 28 -9.61 2.62 6.97
CA VAL A 28 -8.92 1.91 5.89
C VAL A 28 -9.37 2.40 4.52
N MET A 29 -8.42 2.68 3.63
CA MET A 29 -8.72 3.05 2.23
C MET A 29 -9.54 1.98 1.51
N GLY A 30 -10.50 2.41 0.69
CA GLY A 30 -11.36 1.53 -0.08
C GLY A 30 -10.58 0.74 -1.15
N ALA A 31 -11.01 -0.50 -1.40
CA ALA A 31 -10.33 -1.40 -2.35
C ALA A 31 -10.27 -0.83 -3.78
N LEU A 32 -11.27 -0.03 -4.20
CA LEU A 32 -11.28 0.62 -5.52
C LEU A 32 -10.27 1.76 -5.61
N ASP A 33 -10.07 2.51 -4.53
CA ASP A 33 -9.08 3.57 -4.46
C ASP A 33 -7.66 2.97 -4.45
N CYS A 34 -7.46 1.89 -3.70
CA CYS A 34 -6.21 1.13 -3.73
C CYS A 34 -5.91 0.55 -5.13
N ALA A 35 -6.92 0.04 -5.85
CA ALA A 35 -6.75 -0.41 -7.22
C ALA A 35 -6.35 0.74 -8.16
N THR A 36 -6.82 1.96 -7.89
CA THR A 36 -6.41 3.16 -8.63
C THR A 36 -4.95 3.51 -8.34
N LEU A 37 -4.51 3.47 -7.08
CA LEU A 37 -3.11 3.66 -6.71
C LEU A 37 -2.19 2.62 -7.35
N TYR A 38 -2.61 1.35 -7.41
CA TYR A 38 -1.89 0.30 -8.14
C TYR A 38 -1.70 0.69 -9.62
N GLY A 39 -2.79 1.07 -10.30
CA GLY A 39 -2.75 1.45 -11.71
C GLY A 39 -1.87 2.68 -11.97
N LEU A 40 -1.94 3.70 -11.11
CA LEU A 40 -1.12 4.91 -11.21
C LEU A 40 0.36 4.61 -10.96
N THR A 41 0.67 3.81 -9.95
CA THR A 41 2.06 3.44 -9.62
C THR A 41 2.69 2.67 -10.78
N ARG A 42 1.98 1.72 -11.38
CA ARG A 42 2.47 0.99 -12.55
C ARG A 42 2.66 1.88 -13.78
N TRP A 43 1.83 2.91 -13.94
CA TRP A 43 1.97 3.85 -15.04
C TRP A 43 3.16 4.80 -14.86
N LEU A 44 3.39 5.30 -13.65
CA LEU A 44 4.45 6.27 -13.34
C LEU A 44 5.81 5.62 -13.06
N GLN A 45 5.84 4.35 -12.66
CA GLN A 45 7.04 3.60 -12.28
C GLN A 45 7.98 4.39 -11.34
N PRO A 46 7.49 4.89 -10.19
CA PRO A 46 8.27 5.76 -9.33
C PRO A 46 9.42 5.00 -8.67
N ALA A 47 10.57 5.67 -8.51
CA ALA A 47 11.67 5.18 -7.68
C ALA A 47 11.40 5.37 -6.18
N VAL A 48 10.61 6.38 -5.81
CA VAL A 48 10.25 6.68 -4.43
C VAL A 48 8.78 7.05 -4.35
N VAL A 49 8.07 6.47 -3.39
CA VAL A 49 6.72 6.88 -3.00
C VAL A 49 6.76 7.29 -1.53
N VAL A 50 6.13 8.41 -1.22
CA VAL A 50 5.92 8.85 0.17
C VAL A 50 4.42 8.87 0.43
N GLU A 51 4.02 8.23 1.51
CA GLU A 51 2.64 8.17 1.99
C GLU A 51 2.58 8.78 3.39
N SER A 52 1.72 9.77 3.59
CA SER A 52 1.43 10.31 4.93
C SER A 52 0.07 9.77 5.40
N GLY A 53 0.06 9.02 6.50
CA GLY A 53 -1.17 8.35 6.96
C GLY A 53 -1.38 6.97 6.35
N GLY A 54 -0.37 6.09 6.37
CA GLY A 54 -0.46 4.73 5.80
C GLY A 54 -1.24 3.71 6.64
N PHE A 55 -1.50 4.02 7.90
CA PHE A 55 -2.20 3.20 8.88
C PHE A 55 -1.73 1.73 8.82
N ILE A 56 -2.65 0.78 8.78
CA ILE A 56 -2.35 -0.66 8.67
C ILE A 56 -1.87 -1.10 7.28
N GLY A 57 -1.68 -0.19 6.33
CA GLY A 57 -1.00 -0.43 5.07
C GLY A 57 -1.85 -1.02 3.94
N MET A 58 -3.15 -0.76 3.93
CA MET A 58 -4.01 -1.20 2.81
C MET A 58 -3.59 -0.55 1.49
N SER A 59 -3.48 0.78 1.45
CA SER A 59 -2.95 1.51 0.28
C SER A 59 -1.51 1.13 -0.03
N SER A 60 -0.66 1.04 1.00
CA SER A 60 0.75 0.66 0.88
C SER A 60 0.93 -0.68 0.18
N ALA A 61 0.12 -1.69 0.52
CA ALA A 61 0.20 -3.01 -0.10
C ALA A 61 -0.04 -2.96 -1.62
N PHE A 62 -0.96 -2.13 -2.09
CA PHE A 62 -1.25 -2.00 -3.53
C PHE A 62 -0.16 -1.22 -4.28
N VAL A 63 0.42 -0.20 -3.65
CA VAL A 63 1.60 0.50 -4.20
C VAL A 63 2.77 -0.47 -4.30
N LEU A 64 3.08 -1.22 -3.23
CA LEU A 64 4.18 -2.19 -3.22
C LEU A 64 3.96 -3.32 -4.25
N LYS A 65 2.73 -3.81 -4.39
CA LYS A 65 2.38 -4.80 -5.42
C LYS A 65 2.64 -4.26 -6.83
N ALA A 66 2.32 -2.99 -7.08
CA ALA A 66 2.61 -2.34 -8.36
C ALA A 66 4.12 -2.23 -8.63
N LEU A 67 4.92 -1.84 -7.61
CA LEU A 67 6.38 -1.79 -7.73
C LEU A 67 6.97 -3.18 -8.04
N ALA A 68 6.45 -4.22 -7.38
CA ALA A 68 6.88 -5.60 -7.61
C ALA A 68 6.53 -6.09 -9.03
N ASP A 69 5.32 -5.80 -9.51
CA ASP A 69 4.86 -6.21 -10.84
C ASP A 69 5.64 -5.54 -11.98
N GLU A 70 6.08 -4.30 -11.76
CA GLU A 70 6.96 -3.57 -12.67
C GLU A 70 8.45 -3.85 -12.43
N GLN A 71 8.78 -4.79 -11.53
CA GLN A 71 10.14 -5.23 -11.23
C GLN A 71 11.07 -4.08 -10.77
N LEU A 72 10.51 -3.09 -10.08
CA LEU A 72 11.22 -1.91 -9.59
C LEU A 72 11.92 -2.22 -8.25
N ALA A 73 12.90 -3.13 -8.28
CA ALA A 73 13.53 -3.67 -7.06
C ALA A 73 14.22 -2.60 -6.19
N ALA A 74 14.70 -1.50 -6.79
CA ALA A 74 15.31 -0.40 -6.07
C ALA A 74 14.29 0.59 -5.49
N ALA A 75 13.02 0.53 -5.91
CA ALA A 75 12.01 1.48 -5.48
C ALA A 75 11.59 1.24 -4.02
N LYS A 76 11.30 2.34 -3.32
CA LYS A 76 10.89 2.33 -1.90
C LYS A 76 9.61 3.09 -1.67
N LEU A 77 8.76 2.56 -0.79
CA LEU A 77 7.60 3.25 -0.23
C LEU A 77 7.92 3.63 1.22
N TYR A 78 8.04 4.93 1.47
CA TYR A 78 8.16 5.50 2.80
C TYR A 78 6.77 5.84 3.32
N SER A 79 6.32 5.15 4.35
CA SER A 79 5.02 5.38 4.98
C SER A 79 5.25 6.09 6.30
N VAL A 80 4.70 7.30 6.43
CA VAL A 80 4.89 8.17 7.59
C VAL A 80 3.64 8.14 8.45
N GLU A 81 3.83 7.77 9.72
CA GLU A 81 2.77 7.70 10.72
C GLU A 81 3.09 8.49 11.98
N LEU A 82 2.03 9.02 12.61
CA LEU A 82 2.15 9.79 13.84
C LEU A 82 2.04 8.90 15.08
N SER A 83 1.04 8.01 15.11
CA SER A 83 0.67 7.27 16.32
C SER A 83 1.59 6.08 16.57
N GLU A 84 2.24 6.03 17.75
CA GLU A 84 3.08 4.91 18.17
C GLU A 84 2.30 3.59 18.28
N ASP A 85 1.03 3.66 18.66
CA ASP A 85 0.13 2.50 18.78
C ASP A 85 -0.36 1.97 17.43
N CYS A 86 -0.06 2.67 16.33
CA CYS A 86 -0.42 2.20 15.00
C CYS A 86 0.38 0.93 14.65
N GLN A 87 -0.35 -0.14 14.33
CA GLN A 87 0.20 -1.36 13.74
C GLN A 87 0.56 -1.14 12.26
N GLN A 88 1.52 -0.24 12.04
CA GLN A 88 1.80 0.30 10.73
C GLN A 88 2.16 -0.81 9.73
N GLY A 89 1.45 -0.84 8.61
CA GLY A 89 1.68 -1.84 7.57
C GLY A 89 1.23 -3.26 7.93
N ALA A 90 0.45 -3.48 9.00
CA ALA A 90 0.03 -4.82 9.43
C ALA A 90 -0.60 -5.68 8.31
N LEU A 91 -1.31 -5.10 7.34
CA LEU A 91 -1.93 -5.83 6.24
C LEU A 91 -0.96 -6.20 5.11
N ILE A 92 0.22 -5.58 5.04
CA ILE A 92 1.18 -5.77 3.94
C ILE A 92 1.62 -7.24 3.90
N PRO A 93 1.50 -7.94 2.76
CA PRO A 93 2.06 -9.27 2.57
C PRO A 93 3.58 -9.31 2.78
N GLU A 94 4.09 -10.38 3.37
CA GLU A 94 5.49 -10.48 3.80
C GLU A 94 6.45 -10.31 2.62
N GLU A 95 6.12 -10.91 1.48
CA GLU A 95 6.88 -10.84 0.24
C GLU A 95 7.03 -9.42 -0.32
N LEU A 96 6.18 -8.47 0.10
CA LEU A 96 6.22 -7.07 -0.33
C LEU A 96 6.96 -6.16 0.66
N ARG A 97 7.29 -6.64 1.86
CA ARG A 97 7.86 -5.79 2.93
C ARG A 97 9.25 -5.27 2.63
N ALA A 98 10.03 -5.92 1.76
CA ALA A 98 11.40 -5.50 1.46
C ALA A 98 11.51 -4.07 0.88
N SER A 99 10.43 -3.56 0.26
CA SER A 99 10.36 -2.19 -0.27
C SER A 99 9.54 -1.23 0.59
N PHE A 100 9.01 -1.70 1.72
CA PHE A 100 8.27 -0.90 2.68
C PHE A 100 9.21 -0.32 3.75
N VAL A 101 9.17 0.99 3.93
CA VAL A 101 9.96 1.70 4.94
C VAL A 101 8.99 2.42 5.89
N PRO A 102 8.67 1.84 7.07
CA PRO A 102 7.88 2.53 8.07
C PRO A 102 8.69 3.67 8.67
N MET A 103 8.08 4.84 8.77
CA MET A 103 8.65 6.05 9.34
C MET A 103 7.70 6.63 10.38
N ARG A 104 8.29 7.22 11.42
CA ARG A 104 7.57 8.05 12.38
C ARG A 104 7.76 9.50 12.01
N GLY A 105 6.66 10.25 11.96
CA GLY A 105 6.68 11.67 11.63
C GLY A 105 5.70 12.44 12.47
N ARG A 106 6.18 13.50 13.11
CA ARG A 106 5.38 14.51 13.79
C ARG A 106 5.68 15.85 13.15
N ILE A 107 4.64 16.55 12.71
CA ILE A 107 4.77 17.93 12.24
C ILE A 107 4.41 18.83 13.43
N GLU A 108 5.36 19.66 13.84
CA GLU A 108 5.21 20.67 14.91
C GLU A 108 5.46 22.05 14.29
N ASP A 109 4.81 23.08 14.83
CA ASP A 109 4.92 24.49 14.38
C ASP A 109 6.13 25.21 15.02
#